data_AF-L5NW99-F1
#
_entry.id   AF-L5NW99-F1
#
_cell.length_a   1.000
_cell.length_b   1.000
_cell.length_c   1.000
_cell.angle_alpha   90.00
_cell.angle_beta   90.00
_cell.angle_gamma   90.00
#
_symmetry.space_group_name_H-M   'P 1'
#
loop_
_entity.id
_entity.type
_entity.pdbx_description
1 polymer ?
#
loop_
_entity_poly.entity_id
_entity_poly.type
_entity_poly.pdbx_seq_one_letter_code
_entity_poly.pdbx_strand_id
1 'polypeptide(L)' 'MKVYPKIPRYDHPIVPNGFFNADDLVVAERCVAELRKIQTNAMRNDTDPTTIWQHLTE' A
#
# COMPACT_ATOMS: atom_id res chain seq x y z
N MET A 1 -15.30 -21.15 15.96
CA MET A 1 -14.87 -21.11 14.54
C MET A 1 -14.71 -19.64 14.14
N LYS A 2 -13.50 -19.17 13.81
CA LYS A 2 -13.29 -17.78 13.37
C LYS A 2 -13.63 -17.70 11.88
N VAL A 3 -14.74 -17.03 11.56
CA VAL A 3 -15.13 -16.73 10.18
C VAL A 3 -14.47 -15.40 9.81
N TYR A 4 -13.54 -15.43 8.86
CA TYR A 4 -12.93 -14.22 8.34
C TYR A 4 -13.87 -13.59 7.29
N PRO A 5 -14.13 -12.28 7.36
CA PRO A 5 -14.95 -11.61 6.36
C PRO A 5 -14.28 -11.74 4.99
N LYS A 6 -15.09 -11.98 3.96
CA LYS A 6 -14.61 -12.04 2.58
C LYS A 6 -13.96 -10.69 2.25
N ILE A 7 -12.70 -10.72 1.83
CA ILE A 7 -11.98 -9.53 1.37
C ILE A 7 -12.82 -8.91 0.24
N PRO A 8 -13.26 -7.64 0.36
CA PRO A 8 -13.98 -6.97 -0.70
C PRO A 8 -13.13 -6.98 -1.97
N ARG A 9 -13.60 -7.68 -3.00
CA ARG A 9 -13.03 -7.56 -4.33
C ARG A 9 -13.67 -6.32 -4.95
N TYR A 10 -12.89 -5.24 -5.02
CA TYR A 10 -13.31 -4.03 -5.67
C TYR A 10 -13.19 -4.23 -7.18
N ASP A 11 -14.24 -4.82 -7.78
CA ASP A 11 -14.35 -5.03 -9.23
C ASP A 11 -14.55 -3.70 -9.99
N HIS A 12 -14.72 -2.60 -9.27
CA HIS A 12 -14.82 -1.24 -9.80
C HIS A 12 -13.74 -0.34 -9.18
N PRO A 13 -13.15 0.58 -9.97
CA PRO A 13 -12.20 1.53 -9.42
C PRO A 13 -12.92 2.38 -8.37
N ILE A 14 -12.39 2.35 -7.13
CA ILE A 14 -12.89 3.15 -5.98
C ILE A 14 -12.85 4.65 -6.30
N VAL A 15 -12.08 5.02 -7.31
CA VAL A 15 -11.83 6.38 -7.75
C VAL A 15 -12.26 6.54 -9.21
N PRO A 16 -13.08 7.54 -9.56
CA PRO A 16 -13.44 7.82 -10.94
C PRO A 16 -12.21 8.00 -11.84
N ASN A 17 -12.26 7.52 -13.08
CA ASN A 17 -11.12 7.56 -14.01
C ASN A 17 -10.58 8.97 -14.31
N GLY A 18 -11.34 10.03 -14.01
CA GLY A 18 -10.92 11.43 -14.17
C GLY A 18 -10.63 12.17 -12.85
N PHE A 19 -10.55 11.47 -11.73
CA PHE A 19 -10.28 12.08 -10.41
C PHE A 19 -8.81 12.51 -10.26
N PHE A 20 -7.88 11.76 -10.86
CA PHE A 20 -6.47 12.08 -10.87
C PHE A 20 -6.10 12.70 -12.21
N ASN A 21 -5.36 13.81 -12.19
CA ASN A 21 -4.65 14.24 -13.40
C ASN A 21 -3.50 13.27 -13.69
N ALA A 22 -2.98 13.27 -14.92
CA ALA A 22 -1.89 12.37 -15.32
C ALA A 22 -0.67 12.44 -14.37
N ASP A 23 -0.36 13.64 -13.87
CA ASP A 23 0.75 13.86 -12.93
C ASP A 23 0.47 13.26 -11.54
N ASP A 24 -0.79 13.29 -11.06
CA ASP A 24 -1.19 12.70 -9.78
C ASP A 24 -1.09 11.17 -9.82
N LEU A 25 -1.37 10.57 -10.99
CA LEU A 25 -1.29 9.14 -11.19
C LEU A 25 0.16 8.64 -11.08
N VAL A 26 1.13 9.41 -11.58
CA VAL A 26 2.57 9.09 -11.46
C VAL A 26 3.02 9.08 -10.00
N VAL A 27 2.51 10.01 -9.18
CA VAL A 27 2.80 10.03 -7.74
C VAL A 27 2.22 8.81 -7.06
N ALA A 28 0.97 8.45 -7.36
CA ALA A 28 0.33 7.27 -6.81
C ALA A 28 1.07 5.98 -7.18
N GLU A 29 1.47 5.81 -8.44
CA GLU A 29 2.26 4.67 -8.91
C GLU A 29 3.60 4.56 -8.17
N ARG A 30 4.32 5.69 -8.00
CA ARG A 30 5.57 5.73 -7.25
C ARG A 30 5.36 5.37 -5.78
N CYS A 31 4.34 5.92 -5.13
CA CYS A 31 4.00 5.58 -3.74
C CYS A 31 3.73 4.09 -3.58
N VAL A 32 2.94 3.49 -4.48
CA VAL A 32 2.65 2.04 -4.45
C VAL A 32 3.93 1.23 -4.65
N ALA A 33 4.81 1.63 -5.56
CA ALA A 33 6.09 0.95 -5.78
C ALA A 33 6.99 0.98 -4.53
N GLU A 34 7.10 2.14 -3.86
CA GLU A 34 7.89 2.26 -2.63
C GLU A 34 7.30 1.44 -1.48
N LEU A 35 5.97 1.46 -1.28
CA LEU A 35 5.31 0.64 -0.25
C LEU A 35 5.57 -0.86 -0.46
N ARG A 36 5.57 -1.35 -1.71
CA ARG A 36 5.91 -2.75 -2.03
C ARG A 36 7.35 -3.09 -1.68
N LYS A 37 8.30 -2.17 -1.91
CA LYS A 37 9.70 -2.37 -1.51
C LYS A 37 9.83 -2.44 0.00
N ILE A 38 9.18 -1.53 0.72
CA ILE A 38 9.15 -1.50 2.19
C ILE A 38 8.61 -2.84 2.72
N GLN A 39 7.48 -3.31 2.20
CA GLN A 39 6.89 -4.60 2.57
C GLN A 39 7.85 -5.78 2.32
N THR A 40 8.48 -5.82 1.15
CA THR A 40 9.43 -6.88 0.80
C THR A 40 10.63 -6.90 1.75
N ASN A 41 11.17 -5.73 2.06
CA ASN A 41 12.30 -5.60 2.98
C ASN A 41 11.91 -6.01 4.42
N ALA A 42 10.72 -5.62 4.87
CA ALA A 42 10.21 -6.00 6.18
C ALA A 42 10.06 -7.52 6.29
N MET A 43 9.49 -8.17 5.27
CA MET A 43 9.38 -9.64 5.21
C MET A 43 10.75 -10.32 5.24
N ARG A 44 11.75 -9.79 4.53
CA ARG A 44 13.12 -10.33 4.54
C ARG A 44 13.78 -10.23 5.91
N ASN A 45 13.43 -9.22 6.69
CA ASN A 45 14.00 -8.94 8.00
C ASN A 45 13.11 -9.40 9.16
N ASP A 46 12.09 -10.24 8.90
CA ASP A 46 11.10 -10.71 9.89
C ASP A 46 10.57 -9.58 10.80
N THR A 47 10.23 -8.46 10.18
CA THR A 47 9.81 -7.23 10.86
C THR A 47 8.44 -6.80 10.35
N ASP A 48 7.62 -6.17 11.20
CA ASP A 48 6.35 -5.59 10.80
C ASP A 48 6.57 -4.32 9.95
N PRO A 49 6.11 -4.27 8.68
CA PRO A 49 6.29 -3.08 7.85
C PRO A 49 5.57 -1.84 8.38
N THR A 50 4.57 -1.99 9.24
CA THR A 50 3.79 -0.88 9.80
C THR A 50 4.52 -0.17 10.95
N THR A 51 5.53 -0.81 11.54
CA THR A 51 6.32 -0.24 12.65
C THR A 51 7.57 0.49 12.17
N ILE A 52 7.89 0.43 10.87
CA ILE A 52 9.11 1.04 10.29
C ILE A 52 9.22 2.54 10.62
N TRP A 53 8.10 3.25 10.69
CA TRP A 53 8.07 4.68 11.06
C TRP A 53 8.66 4.98 12.44
N GLN A 54 8.64 4.01 13.36
CA GLN A 54 9.23 4.14 14.70
C GLN A 54 10.77 4.20 14.66
N HIS A 55 11.37 3.76 13.55
CA HIS A 55 12.82 3.77 13.32
C HIS A 55 13.27 4.92 12.39
N LEU A 56 12.34 5.78 11.96
CA LEU A 56 12.61 6.93 11.08
C LEU A 56 12.78 8.25 11.85
N THR A 57 12.90 8.20 13.18
CA THR A 57 13.31 9.36 13.98
C THR A 57 14.78 9.70 13.70
N GLU A 58 15.04 10.99 13.47
CA GLU A 58 16.29 11.64 12.99
C GLU A 58 17.62 10.88 13.18
#